data_AF-A0AAW3I2I5-F1
#
_entry.id   AF-A0AAW3I2I5-F1
#
_cell.length_a   1.000
_cell.length_b   1.000
_cell.length_c   1.000
_cell.angle_alpha   90.00
_cell.angle_beta   90.00
_cell.angle_gamma   90.00
#
_symmetry.space_group_name_H-M   'P 1'
#
loop_
_entity.id
_entity.type
_entity.pdbx_description
1 polymer ?
#
loop_
_entity_poly.entity_id
_entity_poly.type
_entity_poly.pdbx_seq_one_letter_code
_entity_poly.pdbx_strand_id
1 'polypeptide(L)'
;MSQKLSDTLSRLYQPPKDGVRQVLALSRKDAERLPRLQSMAVISITSPDRQPANLDGFDHLLRLHFEDIDFLNPKLSKKAQEKIIHAFTSEQAQAIRSFVDAMPNEVASVVVHCEGGYSRSCAVALAIHCLYGYHAETNFLAQANPSVFQVMMMD
;
A
#
# COMPACT_ATOMS: atom_id res chain seq x y z
N MET A 1 -3.38 -17.62 13.62
CA MET A 1 -3.12 -16.29 13.00
C MET A 1 -1.74 -16.35 12.36
N SER A 2 -1.48 -15.73 11.21
CA SER A 2 -0.12 -15.72 10.64
C SER A 2 0.80 -14.88 11.54
N GLN A 3 2.09 -15.25 11.63
CA GLN A 3 3.08 -14.49 12.42
C GLN A 3 3.11 -13.02 11.97
N LYS A 4 3.13 -12.79 10.65
CA LYS A 4 3.11 -11.45 10.05
C LYS A 4 1.93 -10.60 10.52
N LEU A 5 0.71 -11.15 10.61
CA LEU A 5 -0.44 -10.39 11.10
C LEU A 5 -0.31 -10.08 12.60
N SER A 6 0.20 -11.01 13.41
CA SER A 6 0.46 -10.75 14.82
C SER A 6 1.41 -9.57 15.01
N ASP A 7 2.53 -9.58 14.30
CA ASP A 7 3.56 -8.54 14.38
C ASP A 7 3.02 -7.18 13.90
N THR A 8 2.20 -7.22 12.84
CA THR A 8 1.50 -6.03 12.32
C THR A 8 0.56 -5.45 13.38
N LEU A 9 -0.25 -6.28 14.04
CA LEU A 9 -1.17 -5.83 15.08
C LEU A 9 -0.41 -5.19 16.25
N SER A 10 0.68 -5.80 16.69
CA SER A 10 1.54 -5.24 17.73
C SER A 10 2.04 -3.84 17.34
N ARG A 11 2.50 -3.66 16.11
CA ARG A 11 2.95 -2.36 15.58
C ARG A 11 1.82 -1.33 15.49
N LEU A 12 0.60 -1.74 15.17
CA LEU A 12 -0.55 -0.83 15.08
C LEU A 12 -1.02 -0.35 16.47
N TYR A 13 -1.01 -1.23 17.47
CA TYR A 13 -1.34 -0.85 18.85
C TYR A 13 -0.21 -0.09 19.56
N GLN A 14 1.02 -0.28 19.12
CA GLN A 14 2.21 0.38 19.68
C GLN A 14 3.01 1.04 18.54
N PRO A 15 2.49 2.14 17.97
CA PRO A 15 3.20 2.85 16.91
C PRO A 15 4.51 3.46 17.43
N PRO A 16 5.43 3.84 16.52
CA PRO A 16 6.66 4.56 16.89
C PRO A 16 6.37 5.79 17.77
N LYS A 17 7.22 6.01 18.77
CA LYS A 17 7.08 7.09 19.75
C LYS A 17 7.90 8.33 19.42
N ASP A 18 8.66 8.28 18.33
CA ASP A 18 9.54 9.36 17.86
C ASP A 18 8.79 10.40 17.01
N GLY A 19 7.47 10.26 16.86
CA GLY A 19 6.62 11.16 16.08
C GLY A 19 6.67 10.88 14.57
N VAL A 20 7.48 9.93 14.11
CA VAL A 20 7.54 9.53 12.71
C VAL A 20 6.51 8.43 12.46
N ARG A 21 5.67 8.62 11.44
CA ARG A 21 4.68 7.61 11.04
C ARG A 21 5.36 6.34 10.54
N GLN A 22 4.66 5.22 10.59
CA GLN A 22 5.10 3.97 9.95
C GLN A 22 4.22 3.60 8.75
N VAL A 23 4.75 2.81 7.83
CA VAL A 23 4.02 2.23 6.71
C VAL A 23 4.19 0.72 6.66
N LEU A 24 3.08 -0.01 6.50
CA LEU A 24 3.01 -1.48 6.57
C LEU A 24 2.35 -2.04 5.30
N ALA A 25 2.94 -3.09 4.71
CA ALA A 25 2.42 -3.75 3.53
C ALA A 25 1.77 -5.11 3.84
N LEU A 26 0.48 -5.26 3.51
CA LEU A 26 -0.32 -6.44 3.85
C LEU A 26 -1.03 -7.09 2.67
N SER A 27 -1.37 -8.36 2.85
CA SER A 27 -2.32 -9.05 1.98
C SER A 27 -3.74 -8.57 2.26
N ARG A 28 -4.65 -8.73 1.30
CA ARG A 28 -6.08 -8.43 1.49
C ARG A 28 -6.65 -9.22 2.66
N LYS A 29 -6.31 -10.51 2.73
CA LYS A 29 -6.76 -11.42 3.79
C LYS A 29 -6.41 -10.90 5.20
N ASP A 30 -5.24 -10.30 5.35
CA ASP A 30 -4.79 -9.75 6.62
C ASP A 30 -5.38 -8.36 6.87
N ALA A 31 -5.45 -7.51 5.84
CA ALA A 31 -6.01 -6.16 5.91
C ALA A 31 -7.48 -6.14 6.36
N GLU A 32 -8.31 -7.05 5.83
CA GLU A 32 -9.74 -7.14 6.20
C GLU A 32 -9.95 -7.49 7.69
N ARG A 33 -8.93 -8.04 8.35
CA ARG A 33 -8.95 -8.49 9.75
C ARG A 33 -8.37 -7.47 10.72
N LEU A 34 -7.93 -6.31 10.24
CA LEU A 34 -7.33 -5.28 11.08
C LEU A 34 -8.33 -4.64 12.05
N PRO A 35 -7.90 -4.19 13.23
CA PRO A 35 -8.74 -3.36 14.08
C PRO A 35 -9.01 -2.01 13.41
N ARG A 36 -10.17 -1.42 13.67
CA ARG A 36 -10.57 -0.10 13.13
C ARG A 36 -10.09 0.97 14.11
N LEU A 37 -8.78 1.24 14.11
CA LEU A 37 -8.18 2.25 14.98
C LEU A 37 -8.20 3.61 14.27
N GLN A 38 -8.54 4.66 15.01
CA GLN A 38 -8.50 6.05 14.51
C GLN A 38 -7.08 6.50 14.15
N SER A 39 -6.08 5.90 14.79
CA SER A 39 -4.66 6.22 14.55
C SER A 39 -4.08 5.58 13.29
N MET A 40 -4.90 5.00 12.42
CA MET A 40 -4.43 4.41 11.17
C MET A 40 -5.20 4.90 9.95
N ALA A 41 -4.47 4.93 8.83
CA ALA A 41 -5.04 5.11 7.50
C ALA A 41 -4.77 3.87 6.65
N VAL A 42 -5.66 3.59 5.70
CA VAL A 42 -5.57 2.43 4.82
C VAL A 42 -5.58 2.87 3.35
N ILE A 43 -4.60 2.39 2.60
CA ILE A 43 -4.57 2.46 1.14
C ILE A 43 -4.90 1.06 0.61
N SER A 44 -6.08 0.94 0.03
CA SER A 44 -6.66 -0.30 -0.47
C SER A 44 -6.47 -0.42 -1.97
N ILE A 45 -5.68 -1.40 -2.40
CA ILE A 45 -5.43 -1.67 -3.82
C ILE A 45 -6.10 -3.01 -4.17
N THR A 46 -6.96 -3.02 -5.18
CA THR A 46 -7.46 -4.27 -5.79
C THR A 46 -7.29 -4.25 -7.31
N SER A 47 -7.33 -5.42 -7.95
CA SER A 47 -7.46 -5.45 -9.41
C SER A 47 -8.83 -4.91 -9.84
N PRO A 48 -8.96 -4.29 -11.04
CA PRO A 48 -10.22 -3.71 -11.51
C PRO A 48 -11.39 -4.71 -11.60
N ASP A 49 -11.11 -5.99 -11.81
CA ASP A 49 -12.09 -7.07 -11.89
C ASP A 49 -12.45 -7.68 -10.52
N ARG A 50 -11.83 -7.19 -9.44
CA ARG A 50 -12.05 -7.69 -8.07
C ARG A 50 -12.96 -6.77 -7.29
N GLN A 51 -13.85 -7.40 -6.52
CA GLN A 51 -14.66 -6.70 -5.52
C GLN A 51 -13.76 -5.95 -4.53
N PRO A 52 -14.16 -4.77 -4.04
CA PRO A 52 -13.44 -4.04 -3.01
C PRO A 52 -13.15 -4.92 -1.78
N ALA A 53 -12.04 -4.64 -1.09
CA ALA A 53 -11.76 -5.27 0.20
C ALA A 53 -12.76 -4.81 1.28
N ASN A 54 -13.15 -5.74 2.15
CA ASN A 54 -14.04 -5.46 3.29
C ASN A 54 -13.31 -4.64 4.37
N LEU A 55 -13.37 -3.32 4.21
CA LEU A 55 -12.70 -2.32 5.02
C LEU A 55 -13.69 -1.25 5.50
N ASP A 56 -14.93 -1.66 5.76
CA ASP A 56 -15.91 -0.73 6.31
C ASP A 56 -15.51 -0.37 7.75
N GLY A 57 -15.78 0.89 8.11
CA GLY A 57 -15.48 1.46 9.42
C GLY A 57 -14.05 1.99 9.61
N PHE A 58 -13.23 2.09 8.56
CA PHE A 58 -11.99 2.88 8.60
C PHE A 58 -12.27 4.34 8.28
N ASP A 59 -11.81 5.25 9.14
CA ASP A 59 -12.04 6.70 9.00
C ASP A 59 -11.20 7.30 7.86
N HIS A 60 -10.00 6.78 7.64
CA HIS A 60 -9.06 7.24 6.62
C HIS A 60 -8.79 6.11 5.62
N LEU A 61 -9.52 6.10 4.51
CA LEU A 61 -9.48 5.03 3.52
C LEU A 61 -9.39 5.59 2.09
N LEU A 62 -8.28 5.30 1.41
CA LEU A 62 -8.13 5.50 -0.04
C LEU A 62 -8.32 4.16 -0.75
N ARG A 63 -9.16 4.12 -1.79
CA ARG A 63 -9.38 2.94 -2.63
C ARG A 63 -8.87 3.19 -4.04
N LEU A 64 -8.04 2.29 -4.54
CA LEU A 64 -7.45 2.33 -5.87
C LEU A 64 -7.65 0.98 -6.57
N HIS A 65 -7.80 1.05 -7.89
CA HIS A 65 -8.01 -0.12 -8.73
C HIS A 65 -7.00 -0.12 -9.87
N PHE A 66 -6.06 -1.07 -9.85
CA PHE A 66 -5.10 -1.25 -10.94
C PHE A 66 -4.47 -2.65 -10.91
N GLU A 67 -4.01 -3.09 -12.08
CA GLU A 67 -3.39 -4.39 -12.28
C GLU A 67 -1.93 -4.41 -11.82
N ASP A 68 -1.48 -5.58 -11.37
CA ASP A 68 -0.08 -5.79 -10.95
C ASP A 68 0.84 -5.96 -12.17
N ILE A 69 1.12 -4.86 -12.86
CA ILE A 69 1.88 -4.84 -14.10
C ILE A 69 3.18 -4.09 -13.88
N ASP A 70 4.30 -4.76 -14.16
CA ASP A 70 5.61 -4.15 -14.24
C ASP A 70 5.95 -3.83 -15.71
N PHE A 71 5.50 -2.66 -16.19
CA PHE A 71 5.75 -2.21 -17.57
C PHE A 71 7.21 -1.82 -17.87
N LEU A 72 8.05 -1.71 -16.84
CA LEU A 72 9.50 -1.59 -16.99
C LEU A 72 10.17 -2.94 -17.31
N ASN A 73 9.47 -4.06 -17.12
CA ASN A 73 9.98 -5.38 -17.46
C ASN A 73 9.92 -5.60 -18.99
N PRO A 74 11.06 -5.75 -19.69
CA PRO A 74 11.08 -5.95 -21.13
C PRO A 74 10.50 -7.30 -21.57
N LYS A 75 10.25 -8.22 -20.64
CA LYS A 75 9.72 -9.57 -20.87
C LYS A 75 8.29 -9.73 -20.34
N LEU A 76 7.48 -8.68 -20.44
CA LEU A 76 6.05 -8.75 -20.11
C LEU A 76 5.38 -9.88 -20.88
N SER A 77 4.66 -10.75 -20.16
CA SER A 77 3.83 -11.78 -20.79
C SER A 77 2.73 -11.15 -21.65
N LYS A 78 2.26 -11.87 -22.68
CA LYS A 78 1.15 -11.41 -23.55
C LYS A 78 -0.07 -10.96 -22.74
N LYS A 79 -0.45 -11.74 -21.73
CA LYS A 79 -1.55 -11.43 -20.81
C LYS A 79 -1.34 -10.11 -20.05
N ALA A 80 -0.11 -9.82 -19.66
CA ALA A 80 0.20 -8.57 -18.97
C ALA A 80 0.21 -7.37 -19.94
N GLN A 81 0.66 -7.56 -21.19
CA GLN A 81 0.58 -6.53 -22.23
C GLN A 81 -0.88 -6.15 -22.55
N GLU A 82 -1.78 -7.14 -22.65
CA GLU A 82 -3.21 -6.90 -22.88
C GLU A 82 -3.86 -6.06 -21.78
N LYS A 83 -3.36 -6.16 -20.55
CA LYS A 83 -3.87 -5.45 -19.37
C LYS A 83 -3.15 -4.13 -19.08
N ILE A 84 -2.18 -3.72 -19.90
CA ILE A 84 -1.33 -2.55 -19.63
C ILE A 84 -2.12 -1.24 -19.47
N ILE A 85 -3.28 -1.15 -20.12
CA ILE A 85 -4.21 -0.02 -20.00
C ILE A 85 -4.76 0.16 -18.57
N HIS A 86 -4.65 -0.87 -17.74
CA HIS A 86 -5.05 -0.88 -16.33
C HIS A 86 -3.84 -0.87 -15.38
N ALA A 87 -2.64 -0.58 -15.88
CA ALA A 87 -1.46 -0.40 -15.05
C ALA A 87 -1.60 0.84 -14.16
N PHE A 88 -0.71 0.92 -13.17
CA PHE A 88 -0.64 2.05 -12.26
C PHE A 88 -0.27 3.34 -12.99
N THR A 89 -0.94 4.46 -12.66
CA THR A 89 -0.80 5.74 -13.38
C THR A 89 -0.30 6.87 -12.48
N SER A 90 0.17 7.96 -13.09
CA SER A 90 0.59 9.16 -12.38
C SER A 90 -0.55 9.81 -11.59
N GLU A 91 -1.78 9.76 -12.09
CA GLU A 91 -2.96 10.26 -11.36
C GLU A 91 -3.20 9.45 -10.09
N GLN A 92 -3.00 8.13 -10.13
CA GLN A 92 -3.12 7.27 -8.95
C GLN A 92 -1.97 7.52 -7.96
N ALA A 93 -0.74 7.75 -8.45
CA ALA A 93 0.37 8.18 -7.60
C ALA A 93 0.08 9.51 -6.91
N GLN A 94 -0.45 10.49 -7.66
CA GLN A 94 -0.84 11.78 -7.09
C GLN A 94 -1.96 11.62 -6.07
N ALA A 95 -2.94 10.75 -6.31
CA ALA A 95 -3.99 10.47 -5.34
C ALA A 95 -3.43 9.90 -4.02
N ILE A 96 -2.42 9.02 -4.09
CA ILE A 96 -1.73 8.49 -2.90
C ILE A 96 -0.98 9.62 -2.18
N ARG A 97 -0.20 10.42 -2.89
CA ARG A 97 0.55 11.53 -2.29
C ARG A 97 -0.37 12.53 -1.60
N SER A 98 -1.39 13.01 -2.30
CA SER A 98 -2.41 13.90 -1.74
C SER A 98 -3.10 13.30 -0.51
N PHE A 99 -3.40 11.99 -0.53
CA PHE A 99 -3.97 11.31 0.62
C PHE A 99 -3.02 11.28 1.82
N VAL A 100 -1.73 10.98 1.60
CA VAL A 100 -0.70 10.94 2.65
C VAL A 100 -0.44 12.34 3.22
N ASP A 101 -0.38 13.35 2.37
CA ASP A 101 -0.14 14.75 2.74
C ASP A 101 -1.30 15.32 3.59
N ALA A 102 -2.53 14.90 3.29
CA ALA A 102 -3.73 15.37 3.98
C ALA A 102 -4.05 14.62 5.28
N MET A 103 -3.26 13.61 5.67
CA MET A 103 -3.54 12.82 6.87
C MET A 103 -3.39 13.66 8.15
N PRO A 104 -4.32 13.55 9.11
CA PRO A 104 -4.24 14.30 10.35
C PRO A 104 -3.19 13.72 11.31
N ASN A 105 -2.77 14.50 12.30
CA ASN A 105 -1.63 14.19 13.16
C ASN A 105 -1.83 12.92 14.02
N GLU A 106 -3.09 12.58 14.34
CA GLU A 106 -3.44 11.37 15.08
C GLU A 106 -3.14 10.07 14.30
N VAL A 107 -3.04 10.13 12.98
CA VAL A 107 -2.66 8.98 12.17
C VAL A 107 -1.16 8.73 12.34
N ALA A 108 -0.83 7.63 13.01
CA ALA A 108 0.54 7.18 13.26
C ALA A 108 0.97 6.06 12.31
N SER A 109 0.03 5.35 11.69
CA SER A 109 0.31 4.19 10.83
C SER A 109 -0.46 4.24 9.52
N VAL A 110 0.23 4.00 8.41
CA VAL A 110 -0.38 3.78 7.09
C VAL A 110 -0.29 2.30 6.75
N VAL A 111 -1.42 1.66 6.51
CA VAL A 111 -1.46 0.30 5.98
C VAL A 111 -1.74 0.36 4.49
N VAL A 112 -0.85 -0.21 3.70
CA VAL A 112 -1.07 -0.43 2.27
C VAL A 112 -1.34 -1.91 2.06
N HIS A 113 -2.44 -2.26 1.39
CA HIS A 113 -2.68 -3.64 1.04
C HIS A 113 -2.97 -3.82 -0.45
N CYS A 114 -2.67 -5.02 -0.95
CA CYS A 114 -3.15 -5.52 -2.24
C CYS A 114 -3.65 -6.96 -2.06
N GLU A 115 -3.98 -7.71 -3.12
CA GLU A 115 -4.38 -9.11 -2.97
C GLU A 115 -3.36 -9.95 -2.20
N GLY A 116 -2.10 -9.99 -2.65
CA GLY A 116 -1.06 -10.87 -2.11
C GLY A 116 -0.19 -10.25 -1.02
N GLY A 117 -0.07 -8.91 -0.97
CA GLY A 117 0.72 -8.21 0.04
C GLY A 117 2.23 -8.26 -0.14
N TYR A 118 2.71 -8.40 -1.38
CA TYR A 118 4.15 -8.49 -1.70
C TYR A 118 4.61 -7.63 -2.88
N SER A 119 3.74 -7.30 -3.84
CA SER A 119 4.12 -6.56 -5.07
C SER A 119 3.63 -5.11 -5.05
N ARG A 120 2.37 -4.84 -5.46
CA ARG A 120 1.77 -3.48 -5.49
C ARG A 120 1.84 -2.75 -4.15
N SER A 121 1.40 -3.40 -3.08
CA SER A 121 1.39 -2.80 -1.74
C SER A 121 2.81 -2.51 -1.23
N CYS A 122 3.77 -3.37 -1.56
CA CYS A 122 5.16 -3.15 -1.16
C CYS A 122 5.79 -2.00 -1.94
N ALA A 123 5.48 -1.83 -3.23
CA ALA A 123 5.95 -0.71 -4.02
C ALA A 123 5.46 0.63 -3.46
N VAL A 124 4.16 0.74 -3.16
CA VAL A 124 3.60 1.96 -2.58
C VAL A 124 4.14 2.19 -1.16
N ALA A 125 4.24 1.15 -0.32
CA ALA A 125 4.83 1.30 1.01
C ALA A 125 6.30 1.74 0.96
N LEU A 126 7.08 1.18 0.03
CA LEU A 126 8.48 1.57 -0.18
C LEU A 126 8.59 3.01 -0.67
N ALA A 127 7.74 3.43 -1.60
CA ALA A 127 7.72 4.81 -2.06
C ALA A 127 7.34 5.78 -0.94
N ILE A 128 6.34 5.46 -0.12
CA ILE A 128 5.96 6.29 1.04
C ILE A 128 7.13 6.42 2.02
N HIS A 129 7.83 5.31 2.29
CA HIS A 129 9.06 5.34 3.10
C HIS A 129 10.11 6.30 2.51
N CYS A 130 10.39 6.21 1.21
CA CYS A 130 11.41 7.04 0.56
C CYS A 130 11.02 8.53 0.47
N LEU A 131 9.76 8.84 0.19
CA LEU A 131 9.27 10.21 -0.01
C LEU A 131 9.03 10.94 1.31
N TYR A 132 8.51 10.25 2.33
CA TYR A 132 8.03 10.85 3.58
C TYR A 132 8.85 10.48 4.80
N GLY A 133 9.85 9.60 4.66
CA GLY A 133 10.69 9.16 5.79
C GLY A 133 9.97 8.26 6.79
N TYR A 134 8.81 7.68 6.43
CA TYR A 134 8.04 6.82 7.34
C TYR A 134 8.83 5.55 7.68
N HIS A 135 8.71 5.04 8.90
CA HIS A 135 9.31 3.77 9.28
C HIS A 135 8.72 2.62 8.46
N ALA A 136 9.58 1.77 7.89
CA ALA A 136 9.18 0.61 7.12
C ALA A 136 10.13 -0.57 7.37
N GLU A 137 9.60 -1.79 7.35
CA GLU A 137 10.42 -3.00 7.33
C GLU A 137 10.84 -3.32 5.90
N THR A 138 11.83 -2.60 5.39
CA THR A 138 12.27 -2.65 3.99
C THR A 138 12.65 -4.06 3.51
N ASN A 139 13.14 -4.93 4.40
CA ASN A 139 13.40 -6.34 4.10
C ASN A 139 12.15 -7.10 3.60
N PHE A 140 10.95 -6.72 4.05
CA PHE A 140 9.69 -7.30 3.59
C PHE A 140 9.13 -6.64 2.33
N LEU A 141 9.80 -5.60 1.81
CA LEU A 141 9.40 -4.85 0.62
C LEU A 141 10.18 -5.24 -0.63
N ALA A 142 11.05 -6.25 -0.55
CA ALA A 142 11.96 -6.65 -1.64
C ALA A 142 11.27 -7.06 -2.95
N GLN A 143 9.99 -7.42 -2.91
CA GLN A 143 9.19 -7.79 -4.09
C GLN A 143 8.36 -6.63 -4.66
N ALA A 144 8.62 -5.40 -4.21
CA ALA A 144 7.97 -4.19 -4.74
C ALA A 144 7.97 -4.17 -6.27
N ASN A 145 6.81 -3.95 -6.86
CA ASN A 145 6.65 -3.73 -8.30
C ASN A 145 7.48 -2.50 -8.74
N PRO A 146 8.51 -2.66 -9.59
CA PRO A 146 9.38 -1.57 -10.01
C PRO A 146 8.64 -0.44 -10.73
N SER A 147 7.68 -0.77 -11.58
CA SER A 147 6.90 0.23 -12.32
C SER A 147 6.04 1.10 -11.41
N VAL A 148 5.36 0.48 -10.43
CA VAL A 148 4.56 1.21 -9.44
C VAL A 148 5.46 2.14 -8.61
N PHE A 149 6.61 1.63 -8.15
CA PHE A 149 7.57 2.42 -7.40
C PHE A 149 8.09 3.60 -8.24
N GLN A 150 8.50 3.35 -9.48
CA GLN A 150 9.03 4.39 -10.36
C GLN A 150 8.03 5.52 -10.59
N VAL A 151 6.76 5.21 -10.85
CA VAL A 151 5.72 6.23 -11.05
C VAL A 151 5.46 7.02 -9.76
N MET A 152 5.47 6.35 -8.60
CA MET A 152 5.34 7.04 -7.31
C MET A 152 6.47 8.06 -7.07
N MET A 153 7.68 7.75 -7.54
CA MET A 153 8.87 8.60 -7.38
C MET A 153 9.00 9.70 -8.45
N MET A 154 8.09 9.76 -9.43
CA MET A 154 8.04 10.85 -10.42
C MET A 154 7.23 12.03 -9.88
N ASP A 155 7.70 13.24 -10.15
CA ASP A 155 7.05 14.51 -9.81
C ASP A 155 5.77 14.74 -10.63
#